data_AF-A0A0L6T752-F1
#
_entry.id   AF-A0A0L6T752-F1
#
_cell.length_a   1.000
_cell.length_b   1.000
_cell.length_c   1.000
_cell.angle_alpha   90.00
_cell.angle_beta   90.00
_cell.angle_gamma   90.00
#
_symmetry.space_group_name_H-M   'P 1'
#
loop_
_entity.id
_entity.type
_entity.pdbx_description
1 polymer ?
#
loop_
_entity_poly.entity_id
_entity_poly.type
_entity_poly.pdbx_seq_one_letter_code
_entity_poly.pdbx_strand_id
1 'polypeptide(L)'
;MRRRATLALVFLLQACVVVPRTTTVYDEDCRIQMRQMVLDVEQVGLLGGCANQGCVALLVGAGVVTAATAVVSGSIAVAGNIVYWFERQGQCNR
;
A
#
# COMPACT_ATOMS: atom_id res chain seq x y z
N MET A 1 -20.11 8.15 19.77
CA MET A 1 -18.80 8.07 19.08
C MET A 1 -18.43 6.65 18.65
N ARG A 2 -18.50 5.63 19.52
CA ARG A 2 -18.19 4.22 19.17
C ARG A 2 -18.87 3.69 17.89
N ARG A 3 -20.18 3.92 17.70
CA ARG A 3 -20.91 3.48 16.49
C ARG A 3 -20.41 4.12 15.17
N ARG A 4 -19.91 5.36 15.22
CA ARG A 4 -19.40 6.05 14.02
C ARG A 4 -18.01 5.53 13.63
N ALA A 5 -17.18 5.21 14.64
CA ALA A 5 -15.87 4.60 14.41
C ALA A 5 -15.99 3.18 13.82
N THR A 6 -16.93 2.36 14.30
CA THR A 6 -17.18 1.03 13.71
C THR A 6 -17.72 1.11 12.29
N LEU A 7 -18.63 2.03 11.98
CA LEU A 7 -19.12 2.24 10.61
C LEU A 7 -18.00 2.70 9.65
N ALA A 8 -17.13 3.62 10.08
CA ALA A 8 -15.99 4.05 9.28
C ALA A 8 -15.00 2.90 9.02
N LEU A 9 -14.73 2.07 10.04
CA LEU A 9 -13.85 0.91 9.90
C LEU A 9 -14.40 -0.13 8.93
N VAL A 10 -15.71 -0.41 8.97
CA VAL A 10 -16.39 -1.32 8.01
C VAL A 10 -16.35 -0.78 6.59
N PHE A 11 -16.45 0.54 6.40
CA PHE A 11 -16.35 1.15 5.08
C PHE A 11 -14.92 1.08 4.51
N LEU A 12 -13.91 1.27 5.36
CA LEU A 12 -12.50 1.12 4.99
C LEU A 12 -12.16 -0.32 4.56
N LEU A 13 -12.85 -1.32 5.13
CA LEU A 13 -12.69 -2.73 4.75
C LEU A 13 -13.27 -3.05 3.35
N GLN A 14 -14.05 -2.16 2.72
CA GLN A 14 -14.60 -2.40 1.37
C GLN A 14 -13.82 -1.67 0.26
N ALA A 15 -12.76 -0.94 0.60
CA ALA A 15 -11.96 -0.16 -0.34
C ALA A 15 -10.69 -0.92 -0.78
N CYS A 16 -10.09 -0.50 -1.88
CA CYS A 16 -8.74 -0.93 -2.25
C CYS A 16 -7.73 -0.24 -1.33
N VAL A 17 -6.91 -1.03 -0.64
CA VAL A 17 -5.88 -0.55 0.28
C VAL A 17 -4.52 -0.80 -0.36
N VAL A 18 -3.71 0.24 -0.44
CA VAL A 18 -2.32 0.11 -0.91
C VAL A 18 -1.42 -0.18 0.28
N VAL A 19 -0.63 -1.25 0.21
CA VAL A 19 0.27 -1.69 1.29
C VAL A 19 1.70 -1.88 0.77
N PRO A 20 2.73 -1.60 1.60
CA PRO A 20 4.10 -1.90 1.23
C PRO A 20 4.39 -3.38 1.46
N ARG A 21 5.03 -4.04 0.49
CA ARG A 21 5.48 -5.43 0.53
C ARG A 21 6.99 -5.50 0.32
N THR A 22 7.70 -6.17 1.22
CA THR A 22 9.13 -6.45 1.01
C THR A 22 9.29 -7.65 0.09
N THR A 23 10.06 -7.48 -0.96
CA THR A 23 10.45 -8.53 -1.91
C THR A 23 11.96 -8.64 -1.96
N THR A 24 12.47 -9.83 -2.25
CA THR A 24 13.89 -10.10 -2.45
C THR A 24 14.16 -10.22 -3.94
N VAL A 25 15.12 -9.45 -4.44
CA VAL A 25 15.53 -9.47 -5.84
C VAL A 25 17.02 -9.70 -5.92
N TYR A 26 17.42 -10.56 -6.85
CA TYR A 26 18.82 -10.81 -7.11
C TYR A 26 19.42 -9.66 -7.90
N ASP A 27 20.54 -9.16 -7.40
CA ASP A 27 21.32 -8.10 -8.02
C ASP A 27 22.49 -8.70 -8.79
N GLU A 28 22.44 -8.62 -10.11
CA GLU A 28 23.50 -9.15 -10.98
C GLU A 28 24.82 -8.37 -10.84
N ASP A 29 24.75 -7.06 -10.56
CA ASP A 29 25.95 -6.20 -10.48
C ASP A 29 26.85 -6.61 -9.31
N CYS A 30 26.22 -6.91 -8.18
CA CYS A 30 26.91 -7.28 -6.95
C CYS A 30 26.85 -8.77 -6.63
N ARG A 31 26.08 -9.55 -7.39
CA ARG A 31 25.82 -10.99 -7.18
C ARG A 31 25.25 -11.32 -5.80
N ILE A 32 24.38 -10.47 -5.27
CA ILE A 32 23.75 -10.62 -3.94
C ILE A 32 22.23 -10.62 -4.02
N GLN A 33 21.57 -11.16 -2.99
CA GLN A 33 20.13 -11.01 -2.80
C GLN A 33 19.85 -9.69 -2.07
N MET A 34 19.32 -8.69 -2.78
CA MET A 34 18.92 -7.42 -2.16
C MET A 34 17.43 -7.44 -1.79
N ARG A 35 17.04 -6.62 -0.82
CA ARG A 35 15.63 -6.40 -0.46
C ARG A 35 15.15 -5.10 -1.08
N GLN A 36 13.88 -5.06 -1.48
CA GLN A 36 13.19 -3.84 -1.88
C GLN A 36 11.75 -3.88 -1.40
N MET A 37 11.18 -2.72 -1.10
CA MET A 37 9.77 -2.54 -0.82
C MET A 37 9.05 -2.06 -2.08
N VAL A 38 8.01 -2.79 -2.46
CA VAL A 38 7.09 -2.44 -3.56
C VAL A 38 5.70 -2.20 -3.00
N LEU A 39 4.87 -1.44 -3.71
CA LEU A 39 3.47 -1.22 -3.34
C LEU A 39 2.59 -2.27 -4.02
N ASP A 40 1.70 -2.86 -3.23
CA ASP A 40 0.69 -3.80 -3.71
C ASP A 40 -0.71 -3.28 -3.39
N VAL A 41 -1.68 -3.64 -4.22
CA VAL A 41 -3.08 -3.21 -4.08
C VAL A 41 -3.90 -4.41 -3.64
N GLU A 42 -4.32 -4.38 -2.38
CA GLU A 42 -5.16 -5.41 -1.79
C GLU A 42 -6.61 -4.92 -1.81
N GLN A 43 -7.48 -5.68 -2.48
CA GLN A 43 -8.91 -5.40 -2.48
C GLN A 43 -9.57 -6.10 -1.30
N VAL A 44 -9.99 -5.33 -0.29
CA VAL A 44 -10.48 -5.89 0.98
C VAL A 44 -11.99 -6.22 0.95
N GLY A 45 -12.69 -5.93 -0.14
CA GLY A 45 -14.10 -6.29 -0.34
C GLY A 45 -14.63 -6.05 -1.75
N LEU A 46 -15.82 -6.59 -2.04
CA LEU A 46 -16.57 -6.29 -3.27
C LEU A 46 -17.33 -4.98 -3.07
N LEU A 47 -17.15 -4.02 -3.99
CA LEU A 47 -18.08 -2.91 -4.12
C LEU A 47 -19.46 -3.49 -4.48
N GLY A 48 -20.37 -3.56 -3.51
CA GLY A 48 -21.75 -3.98 -3.74
C GLY A 48 -22.46 -3.05 -4.73
N GLY A 49 -23.54 -3.53 -5.36
CA GLY A 49 -24.31 -2.73 -6.31
C GLY A 49 -24.91 -1.46 -5.67
N CYS A 50 -24.75 -0.32 -6.34
CA CYS A 50 -25.30 0.97 -5.93
C CYS A 50 -26.16 1.59 -7.05
N ALA A 51 -27.10 2.47 -6.66
CA ALA A 51 -27.94 3.20 -7.61
C ALA A 51 -27.81 4.72 -7.43
N ASN A 52 -27.83 5.44 -8.54
CA ASN A 52 -27.86 6.90 -8.62
C ASN A 52 -26.70 7.57 -7.85
N GLN A 53 -26.95 8.68 -7.15
CA GLN A 53 -25.95 9.45 -6.41
C GLN A 53 -25.18 8.66 -5.34
N GLY A 54 -25.75 7.55 -4.84
CA GLY A 54 -25.07 6.66 -3.91
C GLY A 54 -23.81 6.01 -4.51
N CYS A 55 -23.81 5.76 -5.83
CA CYS A 55 -22.65 5.18 -6.52
C CYS A 55 -21.52 6.19 -6.69
N VAL A 56 -21.85 7.45 -6.97
CA VAL A 56 -20.85 8.53 -7.06
C VAL A 56 -20.17 8.73 -5.71
N ALA A 57 -20.95 8.79 -4.62
CA ALA A 57 -20.40 8.92 -3.27
C ALA A 57 -19.51 7.73 -2.87
N LEU A 58 -19.92 6.49 -3.21
CA LEU A 58 -19.13 5.28 -2.96
C LEU A 58 -17.80 5.29 -3.71
N LEU A 59 -17.82 5.61 -5.01
CA LEU A 59 -16.61 5.65 -5.84
C LEU A 59 -15.65 6.74 -5.40
N VAL A 60 -16.16 7.94 -5.09
CA VAL A 60 -15.34 9.05 -4.58
C VAL A 60 -14.73 8.66 -3.23
N GLY A 61 -15.52 8.10 -2.32
CA GLY A 61 -15.04 7.63 -1.02
C GLY A 61 -13.94 6.56 -1.17
N ALA A 62 -14.17 5.56 -2.01
CA ALA A 62 -13.19 4.51 -2.28
C ALA A 62 -11.90 5.09 -2.87
N GLY A 63 -12.00 5.99 -3.85
CA GLY A 63 -10.84 6.66 -4.46
C GLY A 63 -10.02 7.47 -3.46
N VAL A 64 -10.68 8.22 -2.56
CA VAL A 64 -10.00 8.98 -1.51
C VAL A 64 -9.26 8.05 -0.54
N VAL A 65 -9.88 6.94 -0.14
CA VAL A 65 -9.24 5.96 0.75
C VAL A 65 -8.03 5.30 0.08
N THR A 66 -8.15 4.90 -1.18
CA THR A 66 -7.04 4.32 -1.94
C THR A 66 -5.88 5.33 -2.08
N ALA A 67 -6.17 6.59 -2.41
CA ALA A 67 -5.15 7.62 -2.50
C ALA A 67 -4.45 7.87 -1.15
N ALA A 68 -5.23 7.96 -0.06
CA ALA A 68 -4.67 8.17 1.28
C ALA A 68 -3.76 7.01 1.72
N THR A 69 -4.20 5.77 1.51
CA THR A 69 -3.39 4.57 1.83
C THR A 69 -2.14 4.50 0.96
N ALA A 70 -2.22 4.87 -0.32
CA ALA A 70 -1.07 4.92 -1.22
C ALA A 70 0.00 5.91 -0.75
N VAL A 71 -0.40 7.10 -0.27
CA VAL A 71 0.56 8.11 0.22
C VAL A 71 1.29 7.62 1.46
N VAL A 72 0.55 7.10 2.45
CA VAL A 72 1.12 6.56 3.68
C VAL A 72 2.06 5.39 3.38
N SER A 73 1.57 4.38 2.66
CA SER A 73 2.35 3.18 2.32
C SER A 73 3.55 3.50 1.41
N GLY A 74 3.39 4.45 0.48
CA GLY A 74 4.45 4.92 -0.40
C GLY A 74 5.59 5.56 0.38
N SER A 75 5.30 6.39 1.38
CA SER A 75 6.34 6.97 2.24
C SER A 75 7.15 5.91 3.00
N ILE A 76 6.48 4.86 3.49
CA ILE A 76 7.12 3.72 4.16
C ILE A 76 8.03 2.96 3.18
N ALA A 77 7.53 2.68 1.98
CA ALA A 77 8.29 1.96 0.95
C ALA A 77 9.55 2.74 0.53
N VAL A 78 9.44 4.07 0.35
CA VAL A 78 10.59 4.92 0.02
C VAL A 78 11.63 4.88 1.15
N ALA A 79 11.21 5.08 2.40
CA ALA A 79 12.12 5.02 3.53
C ALA A 79 12.81 3.65 3.65
N GLY A 80 12.06 2.56 3.48
CA GLY A 80 12.61 1.20 3.49
C GLY A 80 13.60 0.94 2.36
N ASN A 81 13.30 1.41 1.15
CA ASN A 81 14.20 1.29 -0.01
C ASN A 81 15.50 2.07 0.16
N ILE A 82 15.47 3.23 0.83
CA ILE A 82 16.69 3.96 1.18
C ILE A 82 17.57 3.12 2.11
N VAL A 83 16.99 2.49 3.14
CA VAL A 83 17.74 1.61 4.06
C VAL A 83 18.33 0.41 3.31
N TYR A 84 17.54 -0.27 2.49
CA TYR A 84 18.03 -1.41 1.71
C TYR A 84 19.10 -1.05 0.69
N TRP A 85 19.07 0.17 0.15
CA TRP A 85 20.15 0.67 -0.71
C TRP A 85 21.48 0.79 0.06
N PHE A 86 21.46 1.29 1.30
CA PHE A 86 22.66 1.31 2.12
C PHE A 86 23.16 -0.09 2.49
N GLU A 87 22.24 -1.02 2.78
CA GLU A 87 22.60 -2.44 3.00
C GLU A 87 23.29 -3.05 1.76
N ARG A 88 22.73 -2.81 0.57
CA ARG A 88 23.33 -3.21 -0.72
C ARG A 88 24.75 -2.67 -0.84
N GLN A 89 24.95 -1.37 -0.66
CA GLN A 89 26.28 -0.75 -0.77
C GLN A 89 27.31 -1.37 0.18
N GLY A 90 26.90 -1.66 1.43
CA GLY A 90 27.77 -2.31 2.41
C GLY A 90 28.11 -3.76 2.09
N GLN A 91 27.24 -4.49 1.41
CA GLN A 91 27.48 -5.88 0.98
C GLN A 91 28.27 -5.98 -0.32
N CYS A 92 28.04 -5.08 -1.27
CA CYS A 92 28.77 -5.05 -2.55
C CYS A 92 30.23 -4.63 -2.39
N ASN A 93 30.51 -3.73 -1.44
CA ASN A 93 31.83 -3.11 -1.28
C ASN A 93 32.68 -3.80 -0.20
N ARG A 94 32.32 -5.02 0.19
CA ARG A 94 33.02 -5.86 1.16
C ARG A 94 33.57 -7.10 0.47
#